data_AF-A0A3L6JQ65-F1
#
_entry.id   AF-A0A3L6JQ65-F1
#
_cell.length_a   1.000
_cell.length_b   1.000
_cell.length_c   1.000
_cell.angle_alpha   90.00
_cell.angle_beta   90.00
_cell.angle_gamma   90.00
#
_symmetry.space_group_name_H-M   'P 1'
#
loop_
_entity.id
_entity.type
_entity.pdbx_description
1 polymer ?
#
loop_
_entity_poly.entity_id
_entity_poly.type
_entity_poly.pdbx_seq_one_letter_code
_entity_poly.pdbx_strand_id
1 'polypeptide(L)'
;CQIYADVLNRTVRQVKDPIMANARGAAFIAAVGLGFCKSDDIPSLVQYSNIFHPNPENCKVYGRLYGEFLNIYKTNKAMYGRLN
;
A
#
# COMPACT_ATOMS: atom_id res chain seq x y z
N CYS A 1 6.98 -7.24 0.81
CA CYS A 1 5.62 -6.69 0.65
C CYS A 1 4.50 -7.74 0.69
N GLN A 2 4.80 -9.05 0.71
CA GLN A 2 3.76 -10.10 0.74
C GLN A 2 2.77 -9.96 1.91
N ILE A 3 3.26 -9.66 3.12
CA ILE A 3 2.41 -9.45 4.31
C ILE A 3 1.35 -8.37 4.05
N TYR A 4 1.68 -7.27 3.36
CA TYR A 4 0.70 -6.23 3.03
C TYR A 4 -0.37 -6.74 2.07
N ALA A 5 0.01 -7.54 1.06
CA ALA A 5 -0.94 -8.13 0.12
C ALA A 5 -1.91 -9.07 0.86
N ASP A 6 -1.39 -9.89 1.77
CA ASP A 6 -2.16 -10.87 2.54
C ASP A 6 -3.07 -10.21 3.57
N VAL A 7 -2.55 -9.24 4.35
CA VAL A 7 -3.33 -8.52 5.38
C VAL A 7 -4.44 -7.67 4.75
N LEU A 8 -4.15 -6.98 3.65
CA LEU A 8 -5.14 -6.12 2.97
C LEU A 8 -6.06 -6.90 2.03
N ASN A 9 -5.75 -8.17 1.74
CA ASN A 9 -6.39 -8.98 0.72
C ASN A 9 -6.46 -8.25 -0.65
N ARG A 10 -5.31 -7.70 -1.08
CA ARG A 10 -5.18 -6.94 -2.34
C ARG A 10 -3.88 -7.28 -3.03
N THR A 11 -3.87 -7.22 -4.36
CA THR A 11 -2.61 -7.30 -5.12
C THR A 11 -1.79 -6.04 -4.87
N VAL A 12 -0.54 -6.21 -4.42
CA VAL A 12 0.39 -5.11 -4.17
C VAL A 12 1.46 -5.10 -5.26
N ARG A 13 1.50 -4.01 -6.04
CA ARG A 13 2.53 -3.80 -7.05
C ARG A 13 3.67 -2.97 -6.46
N GLN A 14 4.85 -3.55 -6.36
CA GLN A 14 6.03 -2.84 -5.88
C GLN A 14 6.65 -2.06 -7.03
N VAL A 15 6.50 -0.74 -6.99
CA VAL A 15 7.09 0.18 -7.96
C VAL A 15 8.62 0.09 -7.90
N LYS A 16 9.26 0.07 -9.08
CA LYS A 16 10.72 0.12 -9.21
C LYS A 16 11.24 1.47 -8.72
N ASP A 17 12.35 1.47 -7.98
CA ASP A 17 12.98 2.65 -7.36
C ASP A 17 11.99 3.52 -6.54
N PRO A 18 11.35 2.95 -5.51
CA PRO A 18 10.21 3.59 -4.82
C PRO A 18 10.59 4.88 -4.09
N ILE A 19 11.86 5.06 -3.72
CA ILE A 19 12.37 6.31 -3.11
C ILE A 19 12.14 7.51 -4.04
N MET A 20 12.12 7.29 -5.36
CA MET A 20 11.94 8.34 -6.37
C MET A 20 10.48 8.58 -6.75
N ALA A 21 9.51 8.00 -6.05
CA ALA A 21 8.09 8.10 -6.41
C ALA A 21 7.60 9.55 -6.53
N ASN A 22 8.01 10.43 -5.62
CA ASN A 22 7.61 11.84 -5.64
C ASN A 22 8.22 12.58 -6.84
N ALA A 23 9.52 12.39 -7.11
CA ALA A 23 10.19 13.00 -8.25
C ALA A 23 9.59 12.52 -9.58
N ARG A 24 9.25 11.23 -9.66
CA ARG A 24 8.56 10.65 -10.83
C ARG A 24 7.16 11.25 -11.00
N GLY A 25 6.40 11.42 -9.92
CA GLY A 25 5.10 12.09 -9.95
C GLY A 25 5.20 13.52 -10.47
N ALA A 26 6.16 14.31 -9.97
CA ALA A 26 6.41 15.66 -10.46
C ALA A 26 6.77 15.68 -11.95
N ALA A 27 7.63 14.75 -12.40
CA ALA A 27 7.98 14.61 -13.82
C ALA A 27 6.76 14.29 -14.69
N PHE A 28 5.87 13.39 -14.25
CA PHE A 28 4.64 13.08 -14.99
C PHE A 28 3.67 14.26 -15.04
N ILE A 29 3.53 15.03 -13.94
CA ILE A 29 2.70 16.25 -13.95
C ILE A 29 3.21 17.24 -15.00
N ALA A 30 4.53 17.48 -15.04
CA ALA A 30 5.15 18.33 -16.04
C ALA A 30 4.96 17.78 -17.46
N ALA A 31 5.17 16.47 -17.66
CA ALA A 31 5.02 15.83 -18.96
C ALA A 31 3.60 15.94 -19.51
N VAL A 32 2.57 15.78 -18.66
CA VAL A 32 1.18 15.99 -19.03
C VAL A 32 0.91 17.46 -19.36
N GLY A 33 1.36 18.40 -18.53
CA GLY A 33 1.18 19.83 -18.77
C GLY A 33 1.87 20.34 -20.04
N LEU A 34 2.98 19.72 -20.43
CA LEU A 34 3.73 20.02 -21.65
C LEU A 34 3.25 19.23 -22.88
N GLY A 35 2.28 18.32 -22.72
CA GLY A 35 1.72 17.53 -23.82
C GLY A 35 2.58 16.35 -24.28
N PHE A 36 3.57 15.92 -23.49
CA PHE A 36 4.42 14.76 -23.81
C PHE A 36 3.74 13.41 -23.57
N CYS A 37 2.74 13.36 -22.69
CA CYS A 37 1.88 12.19 -22.51
C CYS A 37 0.50 12.61 -21.97
N LYS A 38 -0.46 11.70 -22.00
CA LYS A 38 -1.74 11.84 -21.29
C LYS A 38 -1.66 11.16 -19.92
N SER A 39 -2.54 11.56 -19.01
CA SER A 39 -2.70 10.90 -17.71
C SER A 39 -2.90 9.39 -17.84
N ASP A 40 -3.65 8.97 -18.86
CA ASP A 40 -4.03 7.58 -19.07
C ASP A 40 -2.87 6.71 -19.59
N ASP A 41 -1.80 7.34 -20.09
CA ASP A 41 -0.60 6.65 -20.55
C ASP A 41 0.30 6.26 -19.36
N ILE A 42 0.26 7.02 -18.26
CA ILE A 42 1.14 6.89 -17.09
C ILE A 42 1.21 5.46 -16.53
N PRO A 43 0.10 4.71 -16.35
CA PRO A 43 0.17 3.35 -15.85
C PRO A 43 1.07 2.43 -16.66
N SER A 44 1.18 2.65 -17.98
CA SER A 44 2.06 1.87 -18.87
C SER A 44 3.54 2.28 -18.80
N LEU A 45 3.80 3.50 -18.32
CA LEU A 45 5.13 4.09 -18.16
C LEU A 45 5.78 3.74 -16.80
N VAL A 46 5.01 3.17 -15.86
CA VAL A 46 5.51 2.79 -14.54
C VAL A 46 6.00 1.35 -14.54
N GLN A 47 7.27 1.16 -14.18
CA GLN A 47 7.86 -0.16 -13.99
C GLN A 47 7.65 -0.68 -12.56
N TYR A 48 7.40 -1.98 -12.44
CA TYR A 48 7.28 -2.68 -11.17
C TYR A 48 8.42 -3.69 -11.02
N SER A 49 9.06 -3.73 -9.85
CA SER A 49 10.07 -4.74 -9.53
C SER A 49 9.44 -6.08 -9.17
N ASN A 50 8.23 -6.06 -8.61
CA ASN A 50 7.52 -7.27 -8.22
C ASN A 50 6.00 -7.02 -8.08
N ILE A 51 5.21 -8.09 -8.18
CA ILE A 51 3.77 -8.10 -7.98
C ILE A 51 3.44 -9.19 -6.96
N PHE A 52 2.87 -8.80 -5.84
CA PHE A 52 2.50 -9.71 -4.75
C PHE A 52 0.99 -9.93 -4.80
N HIS A 53 0.57 -11.15 -5.10
CA HIS A 53 -0.82 -11.57 -5.01
C HIS A 53 -1.13 -12.07 -3.59
N PRO A 54 -2.32 -11.79 -3.05
CA PRO A 54 -2.70 -12.27 -1.73
C PRO A 54 -2.69 -13.80 -1.70
N ASN A 55 -2.06 -14.37 -0.68
CA ASN A 55 -2.14 -15.80 -0.38
C ASN A 55 -3.40 -16.05 0.47
N PRO A 56 -4.39 -16.83 -0.02
CA PRO A 56 -5.64 -17.07 0.70
C PRO A 56 -5.47 -17.65 2.10
N GLU A 57 -4.47 -18.51 2.33
CA GLU A 57 -4.23 -19.09 3.65
C GLU A 57 -3.70 -18.05 4.64
N ASN A 58 -2.81 -17.18 4.18
CA ASN A 58 -2.32 -16.08 4.99
C ASN A 58 -3.42 -15.03 5.25
N CYS A 59 -4.28 -14.74 4.27
CA CYS A 59 -5.41 -13.83 4.44
C CYS A 59 -6.34 -14.28 5.58
N LYS A 60 -6.64 -15.58 5.68
CA LYS A 60 -7.44 -16.13 6.79
C LYS A 60 -6.75 -15.92 8.13
N VAL A 61 -5.47 -16.22 8.22
CA VAL A 61 -4.67 -16.05 9.44
C VAL A 61 -4.63 -14.60 9.87
N TYR A 62 -4.27 -13.69 8.94
CA TYR A 62 -4.19 -12.26 9.24
C TYR A 62 -5.56 -11.63 9.54
N GLY A 63 -6.64 -12.12 8.94
CA GLY A 63 -8.00 -11.69 9.28
C GLY A 63 -8.33 -11.94 10.75
N ARG A 64 -7.98 -13.13 11.27
CA ARG A 64 -8.14 -13.45 12.70
C ARG A 64 -7.26 -12.55 13.58
N LEU A 65 -5.98 -12.41 13.23
CA LEU A 65 -5.04 -11.59 14.00
C LEU A 65 -5.42 -10.11 14.03
N TYR A 66 -5.96 -9.59 12.93
CA TYR A 66 -6.44 -8.21 12.85
C TYR A 66 -7.64 -7.98 13.77
N GLY A 67 -8.54 -8.97 13.92
CA GLY A 67 -9.60 -8.95 14.92
C GLY A 67 -9.06 -8.75 16.34
N GLU A 68 -8.03 -9.51 16.72
CA GLU A 68 -7.40 -9.36 18.04
C GLU A 68 -6.66 -8.03 18.19
N PHE A 69 -5.99 -7.55 17.14
CA PHE A 69 -5.38 -6.23 17.14
C PHE A 69 -6.38 -5.12 17.47
N LEU A 70 -7.60 -5.18 16.91
CA LEU A 70 -8.66 -4.21 17.23
C LEU A 70 -9.13 -4.32 18.68
N ASN A 71 -9.22 -5.53 19.24
CA ASN A 71 -9.57 -5.75 20.64
C ASN A 71 -8.51 -5.13 21.57
N ILE A 72 -7.23 -5.42 21.30
CA ILE A 72 -6.10 -4.86 22.05
C ILE A 72 -6.11 -3.34 22.00
N TYR A 73 -6.30 -2.74 20.81
CA TYR A 73 -6.35 -1.29 20.66
C TYR A 73 -7.47 -0.67 21.50
N LYS A 74 -8.68 -1.25 21.50
CA LYS A 74 -9.82 -0.75 22.29
C LYS A 74 -9.49 -0.76 23.80
N THR A 75 -8.93 -1.87 24.30
CA THR A 75 -8.55 -2.02 25.71
C THR A 75 -7.46 -1.02 26.10
N ASN A 76 -6.41 -0.93 25.27
CA ASN A 76 -5.29 -0.03 25.53
C ASN A 76 -5.71 1.43 25.50
N LYS A 77 -6.54 1.84 24.53
CA LYS A 77 -7.06 3.20 24.44
C LYS A 77 -7.77 3.63 25.72
N ALA A 78 -8.65 2.77 26.24
CA ALA A 78 -9.37 3.05 27.48
C ALA A 78 -8.44 3.11 28.70
N MET A 79 -7.45 2.23 28.77
CA MET A 79 -6.45 2.21 29.85
C MET A 79 -5.57 3.45 29.83
N TYR A 80 -4.94 3.77 28.69
CA TYR A 80 -4.07 4.93 28.57
C TYR A 80 -4.81 6.25 28.75
N GLY A 81 -6.09 6.33 28.35
CA GLY A 81 -6.92 7.51 28.62
C GLY A 81 -7.17 7.78 30.11
N ARG A 82 -6.93 6.82 31.02
CA ARG A 82 -6.98 7.02 32.47
C ARG A 82 -5.61 7.30 33.10
N LEU A 83 -4.53 6.95 32.41
CA LEU A 83 -3.16 7.06 32.90
C LEU A 83 -2.46 8.36 32.48
N ASN A 84 -3.01 9.06 31.49
CA ASN A 84 -2.59 10.39 31.05
C ASN A 84 -3.57 11.45 31.55
#